data_AF-A0A932K4A4-F1
#
_entry.id   AF-A0A932K4A4-F1
#
_cell.length_a   1.000
_cell.length_b   1.000
_cell.length_c   1.000
_cell.angle_alpha   90.00
_cell.angle_beta   90.00
_cell.angle_gamma   90.00
#
_symmetry.space_group_name_H-M   'P 1'
#
loop_
_entity.id
_entity.type
_entity.pdbx_description
1 polymer ?
#
loop_
_entity_poly.entity_id
_entity_poly.type
_entity_poly.pdbx_seq_one_letter_code
_entity_poly.pdbx_strand_id
1 'polypeptide(L)'
;MDFPFPCPTCGKAICRRAYTMSLALGYAEEQYCLSCLAKMHGYDLESMYDFIYGYVQGRDCFKKEWVKMKDKSECPLPDLCVINKCFSKTES
;
A
#
# COMPACT_ATOMS: atom_id res chain seq x y z
N MET A 1 6.90 8.09 -13.21
CA MET A 1 6.91 8.01 -11.74
C MET A 1 7.81 6.85 -11.37
N ASP A 2 8.94 7.16 -10.77
CA ASP A 2 9.96 6.21 -10.37
C ASP A 2 9.80 5.91 -8.88
N PHE A 3 9.61 4.63 -8.56
CA PHE A 3 9.54 4.15 -7.18
C PHE A 3 10.94 3.70 -6.73
N PRO A 4 11.26 3.78 -5.43
CA PRO A 4 10.37 4.09 -4.31
C PRO A 4 10.39 5.55 -3.81
N PHE A 5 9.28 5.99 -3.19
CA PHE A 5 9.17 7.30 -2.56
C PHE A 5 9.44 7.23 -1.05
N PRO A 6 10.10 8.22 -0.42
CA PRO A 6 10.20 8.27 1.03
C PRO A 6 8.89 8.71 1.67
N CYS A 7 8.45 8.02 2.73
CA CYS A 7 7.32 8.44 3.56
C CYS A 7 7.70 9.71 4.36
N PRO A 8 6.91 10.80 4.31
CA PRO A 8 7.24 12.06 4.96
C PRO A 8 7.27 11.96 6.49
N THR A 9 6.55 11.00 7.07
CA THR A 9 6.49 10.82 8.54
C THR A 9 7.69 10.07 9.10
N CYS A 10 8.23 9.09 8.37
CA CYS A 10 9.23 8.16 8.93
C CYS A 10 10.45 7.90 8.03
N GLY A 11 10.52 8.53 6.85
CA GLY A 11 11.62 8.40 5.88
C GLY A 11 11.69 7.07 5.14
N LYS A 12 10.84 6.10 5.50
CA LYS A 12 10.84 4.76 4.92
C LYS A 12 10.31 4.73 3.49
N ALA A 13 10.93 3.92 2.63
CA ALA A 13 10.54 3.72 1.24
C ALA A 13 9.10 3.19 1.06
N ILE A 14 8.40 3.68 0.05
CA ILE A 14 7.02 3.34 -0.29
C ILE A 14 7.03 2.57 -1.60
N CYS A 15 6.44 1.37 -1.59
CA CYS A 15 6.23 0.58 -2.80
C CYS A 15 4.98 1.05 -3.55
N ARG A 16 4.83 0.62 -4.81
CA ARG A 16 3.68 0.97 -5.65
C ARG A 16 2.33 0.67 -4.98
N ARG A 17 2.20 -0.49 -4.32
CA ARG A 17 0.92 -0.87 -3.68
C ARG A 17 0.60 -0.05 -2.44
N ALA A 18 1.60 0.29 -1.62
CA ALA A 18 1.43 1.20 -0.50
C ALA A 18 1.07 2.62 -0.97
N TYR A 19 1.65 3.08 -2.09
CA TYR A 19 1.26 4.31 -2.76
C TYR A 19 -0.19 4.28 -3.24
N THR A 20 -0.61 3.21 -3.93
CA THR A 20 -2.01 3.04 -4.35
C THR A 20 -2.97 3.07 -3.16
N MET A 21 -2.59 2.47 -2.03
CA MET A 21 -3.36 2.51 -0.79
C MET A 21 -3.45 3.91 -0.18
N SER A 22 -2.35 4.65 -0.16
CA SER A 22 -2.32 6.06 0.29
C SER A 22 -3.23 6.93 -0.58
N LEU A 23 -3.14 6.81 -1.91
CA LEU A 23 -4.04 7.48 -2.84
C LEU A 23 -5.52 7.11 -2.64
N ALA A 24 -5.82 5.84 -2.39
CA ALA A 24 -7.18 5.36 -2.18
C ALA A 24 -7.86 6.00 -0.96
N LEU A 25 -7.08 6.42 0.03
CA LEU A 25 -7.53 7.17 1.21
C LEU A 25 -7.63 8.68 0.98
N GLY A 26 -7.33 9.17 -0.23
CA GLY A 26 -7.40 10.58 -0.59
C GLY A 26 -6.10 11.38 -0.41
N TYR A 27 -5.00 10.72 -0.03
CA TYR A 27 -3.70 11.40 0.06
C TYR A 27 -3.07 11.50 -1.33
N ALA A 28 -3.38 12.58 -2.06
CA ALA A 28 -2.87 12.81 -3.42
C ALA A 28 -1.51 13.53 -3.45
N GLU A 29 -1.29 14.46 -2.53
CA GLU A 29 -0.08 15.31 -2.49
C GLU A 29 1.06 14.67 -1.69
N GLU A 30 0.72 14.03 -0.57
CA GLU A 30 1.66 13.36 0.31
C GLU A 30 1.40 11.86 0.32
N GLN A 31 2.45 11.05 0.32
CA GLN A 31 2.30 9.60 0.23
C GLN A 31 2.85 8.95 1.48
N TYR A 32 2.05 8.10 2.10
CA TYR A 32 2.38 7.51 3.39
C TYR A 32 2.61 6.00 3.23
N CYS A 33 3.58 5.46 3.98
CA CYS A 33 3.69 4.01 4.08
C CYS A 33 2.52 3.44 4.89
N LEU A 34 2.18 2.17 4.66
CA LEU A 34 1.04 1.51 5.32
C LEU A 34 1.13 1.59 6.85
N SER A 35 2.33 1.45 7.43
CA SER A 35 2.50 1.54 8.90
C SER A 35 2.20 2.93 9.48
N CYS A 36 2.47 4.00 8.73
CA CYS A 36 2.12 5.36 9.13
C CYS A 36 0.62 5.60 8.96
N LEU A 37 0.04 5.12 7.86
CA LEU A 37 -1.41 5.17 7.66
C LEU A 37 -2.16 4.46 8.80
N ALA A 38 -1.75 3.25 9.17
CA ALA A 38 -2.34 2.50 10.27
C ALA A 38 -2.32 3.31 11.58
N LYS A 39 -1.16 3.87 11.94
CA LYS A 39 -1.01 4.72 13.13
C LYS A 39 -1.87 5.98 13.10
N MET A 40 -1.92 6.68 11.96
CA MET A 40 -2.68 7.92 11.79
C MET A 40 -4.19 7.70 11.93
N HIS A 41 -4.67 6.53 11.51
CA HIS A 41 -6.09 6.17 11.54
C HIS A 41 -6.47 5.31 12.75
N GLY A 42 -5.53 5.02 13.67
CA GLY A 42 -5.79 4.24 14.88
C GLY A 42 -6.02 2.74 14.65
N TYR A 43 -5.53 2.20 13.53
CA TYR A 43 -5.60 0.78 13.19
C TYR A 43 -4.25 0.08 13.41
N ASP A 44 -4.28 -1.24 13.59
CA ASP A 44 -3.10 -2.06 13.37
C ASP A 44 -2.81 -2.23 11.86
N LEU A 45 -1.62 -2.74 11.54
CA LEU A 45 -1.13 -2.83 10.16
C LEU A 45 -2.01 -3.74 9.28
N GLU A 46 -2.49 -4.86 9.83
CA GLU A 46 -3.29 -5.82 9.08
C GLU A 46 -4.71 -5.31 8.84
N SER A 47 -5.36 -4.79 9.87
CA SER A 47 -6.70 -4.19 9.74
C SER A 47 -6.70 -3.03 8.76
N MET A 48 -5.66 -2.18 8.81
CA MET A 48 -5.51 -1.07 7.86
C MET A 48 -5.37 -1.58 6.43
N TYR A 49 -4.56 -2.63 6.21
CA TYR A 49 -4.42 -3.23 4.90
C TYR A 49 -5.75 -3.76 4.38
N ASP A 50 -6.46 -4.59 5.15
CA ASP A 50 -7.68 -5.25 4.71
C ASP A 50 -8.78 -4.21 4.37
N PHE A 51 -8.88 -3.15 5.17
CA PHE A 51 -9.77 -2.02 4.92
C PHE A 51 -9.50 -1.34 3.58
N ILE A 52 -8.26 -0.91 3.32
CA ILE A 52 -7.92 -0.19 2.09
C ILE A 52 -7.94 -1.14 0.89
N TYR A 53 -7.52 -2.39 1.08
CA TYR A 53 -7.48 -3.38 0.01
C TYR A 53 -8.88 -3.62 -0.59
N GLY A 54 -9.92 -3.75 0.23
CA GLY A 54 -11.29 -3.85 -0.24
C GLY A 54 -11.70 -2.64 -1.09
N TYR A 55 -11.33 -1.43 -0.66
CA TYR A 55 -11.58 -0.19 -1.41
C TYR A 55 -10.85 -0.15 -2.75
N VAL A 56 -9.59 -0.59 -2.79
CA VAL A 56 -8.73 -0.65 -3.99
C VAL A 56 -9.27 -1.67 -5.00
N GLN A 57 -9.67 -2.85 -4.53
CA GLN A 57 -10.20 -3.91 -5.42
C GLN A 57 -11.58 -3.57 -5.98
N GLY A 58 -12.40 -2.82 -5.25
CA GLY A 58 -13.74 -2.41 -5.68
C GLY A 58 -13.79 -1.28 -6.72
N ARG A 59 -12.63 -0.70 -7.10
CA ARG A 59 -12.57 0.46 -8.02
C ARG A 59 -11.50 0.26 -9.09
N ASP A 60 -11.94 0.26 -10.34
CA ASP A 60 -11.07 -0.01 -11.50
C ASP A 60 -9.85 0.90 -11.61
N CYS A 61 -9.99 2.18 -11.21
CA CYS A 61 -8.88 3.13 -11.24
C CYS A 61 -7.72 2.68 -10.34
N PHE A 62 -7.99 2.25 -9.12
CA PHE A 62 -6.97 1.78 -8.18
C PHE A 62 -6.53 0.35 -8.50
N LYS A 63 -7.46 -0.51 -8.93
CA LYS A 63 -7.16 -1.89 -9.31
C LYS A 63 -6.16 -1.98 -10.46
N LYS A 64 -6.28 -1.13 -11.47
CA LYS A 64 -5.34 -1.07 -12.61
C LYS A 64 -3.92 -0.68 -12.17
N GLU A 65 -3.78 0.22 -11.19
CA GLU A 65 -2.46 0.54 -10.64
C GLU A 65 -1.91 -0.57 -9.75
N TRP A 66 -2.77 -1.23 -8.98
CA TRP A 66 -2.41 -2.33 -8.08
C TRP A 66 -1.72 -3.49 -8.79
N VAL A 67 -2.26 -3.91 -9.94
CA VAL A 67 -1.76 -5.07 -10.72
C VAL A 67 -0.45 -4.81 -11.46
N LYS A 68 0.03 -3.56 -11.53
CA LYS A 68 1.31 -3.23 -12.19
C LYS A 68 2.53 -3.77 -11.44
N MET A 69 2.40 -3.95 -10.13
CA MET A 69 3.41 -4.59 -9.30
C MET A 69 3.16 -6.10 -9.28
N LYS A 70 4.07 -6.87 -9.87
CA LYS A 70 3.91 -8.31 -10.13
C LYS A 70 4.51 -9.16 -9.02
N ASP A 71 5.62 -8.73 -8.44
CA ASP A 71 6.36 -9.56 -7.49
C ASP A 71 6.84 -8.79 -6.24
N LYS A 72 7.16 -9.55 -5.19
CA LYS A 72 7.53 -9.02 -3.87
C LYS A 72 8.86 -8.26 -3.86
N SER A 73 9.78 -8.55 -4.78
CA SER A 73 11.07 -7.87 -4.92
C SER A 73 10.94 -6.42 -5.37
N GLU A 74 9.82 -6.06 -6.01
CA GLU A 74 9.49 -4.67 -6.31
C GLU A 74 9.11 -3.87 -5.05
N CYS A 75 8.94 -4.53 -3.90
CA CYS A 75 8.63 -3.89 -2.61
C CYS A 75 9.92 -3.70 -1.79
N PRO A 76 10.43 -2.48 -1.59
CA PRO A 76 11.66 -2.25 -0.84
C PRO A 76 11.54 -2.50 0.67
N LEU A 77 10.33 -2.63 1.22
CA LEU A 77 10.09 -2.82 2.65
C LEU A 77 9.08 -3.95 2.92
N PRO A 78 9.51 -5.22 2.82
CA PRO A 78 8.63 -6.35 3.09
C PRO A 78 8.16 -6.40 4.54
N ASP A 79 8.97 -5.97 5.51
CA ASP A 79 8.69 -6.09 6.95
C ASP A 79 7.78 -5.00 7.51
N LEU A 80 7.48 -3.97 6.71
CA LEU A 80 6.66 -2.81 7.12
C LEU A 80 5.36 -2.73 6.32
N CYS A 81 5.01 -3.87 5.72
CA CYS A 81 3.79 -4.14 4.99
C CYS A 81 3.36 -5.57 5.32
N VAL A 82 2.11 -5.92 5.01
CA VAL A 82 1.63 -7.29 5.16
C VAL A 82 2.00 -8.11 3.92
N ILE A 83 3.29 -8.31 3.68
CA ILE A 83 3.80 -8.85 2.40
C ILE A 83 3.13 -10.18 2.00
N ASN A 84 2.82 -11.03 2.99
CA ASN A 84 2.14 -12.31 2.77
C ASN A 84 0.71 -12.13 2.26
N LYS A 85 -0.07 -11.18 2.80
CA LYS A 85 -1.41 -10.84 2.30
C LYS A 85 -1.36 -10.03 1.00
N CYS A 86 -0.33 -9.20 0.85
CA CYS A 86 -0.13 -8.38 -0.34
C CYS A 86 0.08 -9.25 -1.58
N PHE A 87 0.89 -10.31 -1.46
CA PHE A 87 1.23 -11.20 -2.58
C PHE A 87 0.65 -12.61 -2.46
N SER A 88 -0.25 -12.86 -1.51
CA SER A 88 -1.03 -14.10 -1.52
C SER A 88 -1.80 -14.16 -2.83
N LYS A 89 -1.58 -15.22 -3.62
CA LYS A 89 -2.43 -15.49 -4.78
C LYS A 89 -3.86 -15.48 -4.28
N THR A 90 -4.69 -14.60 -4.81
CA THR A 90 -6.14 -14.71 -4.65
C THR A 90 -6.50 -16.04 -5.28
N GLU A 91 -6.64 -17.09 -4.48
CA GLU A 91 -7.38 -18.26 -4.91
C GLU A 91 -8.82 -17.80 -5.06
N SER A 92 -9.25 -17.66 -6.31
CA SER A 92 -10.63 -17.50 -6.73
C SER A 92 -10.82 -18.37 -7.95
#